data_AF-A0A9P7GUW6-F1
#
_entry.id   AF-A0A9P7GUW6-F1
#
_cell.length_a   1.000
_cell.length_b   1.000
_cell.length_c   1.000
_cell.angle_alpha   90.00
_cell.angle_beta   90.00
_cell.angle_gamma   90.00
#
_symmetry.space_group_name_H-M   'P 1'
#
loop_
_entity.id
_entity.type
_entity.pdbx_description
1 polymer ?
#
loop_
_entity_poly.entity_id
_entity_poly.type
_entity_poly.pdbx_seq_one_letter_code
_entity_poly.pdbx_strand_id
1 'polypeptide(L)'
;MSIEEISDLVTSLVQAAEQAVWASVDVVEIHVAHGYLLHQFISPVTNQRKDKYGGSFENRIRLILEIVKAVRAAIPDSMPLFVRISATDWMENTPLAKKLGSWDVPSTIRLAKLLPDLGVDVLDVSSAGNHPEAAHNVFDAGKQQAAIAAKVKEELEEVGKRMIIGTVGEITNAVQARDLVQEGAADRVDLISVGRQFLKEPGWVLKAAQELGVDVAWPQFISRPQISQTLTKL
;
A
#
# COMPACT_ATOMS: atom_id res chain seq x y z
N MET A 1 -5.90 23.88 -7.37
CA MET A 1 -6.12 23.12 -8.61
C MET A 1 -7.46 23.49 -9.24
N SER A 2 -7.45 24.11 -10.41
CA SER A 2 -8.60 24.26 -11.31
C SER A 2 -8.98 22.87 -11.88
N ILE A 3 -10.10 22.80 -12.62
CA ILE A 3 -10.50 21.55 -13.30
C ILE A 3 -9.48 21.19 -14.40
N GLU A 4 -8.92 22.20 -15.08
CA GLU A 4 -7.89 22.03 -16.10
C GLU A 4 -6.60 21.46 -15.50
N GLU A 5 -6.12 22.04 -14.39
CA GLU A 5 -4.93 21.51 -13.70
C GLU A 5 -5.12 20.07 -13.20
N ILE A 6 -6.34 19.68 -12.85
CA ILE A 6 -6.67 18.29 -12.48
C ILE A 6 -6.58 17.37 -13.70
N SER A 7 -7.10 17.80 -14.85
CA SER A 7 -7.00 17.06 -16.12
C SER A 7 -5.54 16.91 -16.57
N ASP A 8 -4.74 17.97 -16.42
CA ASP A 8 -3.32 17.96 -16.76
C ASP A 8 -2.52 17.03 -15.82
N LEU A 9 -2.89 16.98 -14.53
CA LEU A 9 -2.31 16.02 -13.59
C LEU A 9 -2.56 14.57 -14.01
N VAL A 10 -3.79 14.23 -14.40
CA VAL A 10 -4.13 12.88 -14.90
C VAL A 10 -3.27 12.54 -16.11
N THR A 11 -3.16 13.47 -17.06
CA THR A 11 -2.33 13.31 -18.26
C THR A 11 -0.86 13.11 -17.91
N SER A 12 -0.34 13.88 -16.95
CA SER A 12 1.06 13.78 -16.50
C SER A 12 1.36 12.43 -15.85
N LEU A 13 0.43 11.88 -15.05
CA LEU A 13 0.60 10.56 -14.44
C LEU A 13 0.53 9.43 -15.46
N VAL A 14 -0.31 9.56 -16.49
CA VAL A 14 -0.33 8.63 -17.63
C VAL A 14 1.03 8.63 -18.34
N GLN A 15 1.56 9.79 -18.69
CA GLN A 15 2.87 9.92 -19.34
C GLN A 15 4.00 9.34 -18.47
N ALA A 16 3.95 9.53 -17.15
CA ALA A 16 4.92 8.94 -16.24
C ALA A 16 4.82 7.40 -16.21
N ALA A 17 3.61 6.85 -16.27
CA ALA A 17 3.40 5.40 -16.34
C ALA A 17 3.91 4.80 -17.65
N GLU A 18 3.65 5.46 -18.80
CA GLU A 18 4.19 5.07 -20.10
C GLU A 18 5.73 5.09 -20.11
N GLN A 19 6.34 6.10 -19.47
CA GLN A 19 7.80 6.17 -19.31
C GLN A 19 8.33 5.04 -18.41
N ALA A 20 7.62 4.66 -17.36
CA ALA A 20 8.00 3.52 -16.52
C ALA A 20 7.98 2.20 -17.31
N VAL A 21 6.96 2.01 -18.16
CA VAL A 21 6.88 0.87 -19.08
C VAL A 21 8.05 0.88 -20.07
N TRP A 22 8.33 2.03 -20.69
CA TRP A 22 9.46 2.18 -21.61
C TRP A 22 10.80 1.88 -20.92
N ALA A 23 10.94 2.27 -19.65
CA ALA A 23 12.12 1.99 -18.83
C ALA A 23 12.18 0.55 -18.29
N SER A 24 11.22 -0.32 -18.66
CA SER A 24 11.14 -1.72 -18.21
C SER A 24 11.03 -1.87 -16.69
N VAL A 25 10.36 -0.94 -16.02
CA VAL A 25 9.97 -1.09 -14.61
C VAL A 25 8.90 -2.19 -14.52
N ASP A 26 9.00 -3.08 -13.54
CA ASP A 26 8.08 -4.23 -13.42
C ASP A 26 6.72 -3.90 -12.78
N VAL A 27 6.65 -2.83 -11.98
CA VAL A 27 5.47 -2.46 -11.17
C VAL A 27 5.35 -0.94 -11.10
N VAL A 28 4.11 -0.43 -11.15
CA VAL A 28 3.82 0.99 -10.85
C VAL A 28 2.90 1.12 -9.65
N GLU A 29 3.17 2.09 -8.77
CA GLU A 29 2.37 2.37 -7.58
C GLU A 29 1.83 3.81 -7.60
N ILE A 30 0.51 3.97 -7.52
CA ILE A 30 -0.15 5.26 -7.36
C ILE A 30 -0.16 5.63 -5.88
N HIS A 31 0.48 6.75 -5.54
CA HIS A 31 0.64 7.17 -4.15
C HIS A 31 -0.53 8.06 -3.67
N VAL A 32 -1.47 7.47 -2.93
CA VAL A 32 -2.65 8.11 -2.32
C VAL A 32 -2.52 8.16 -0.79
N ALA A 33 -1.33 8.51 -0.29
CA ALA A 33 -1.01 8.41 1.13
C ALA A 33 -0.17 9.59 1.61
N HIS A 34 0.07 9.62 2.92
CA HIS A 34 1.06 10.45 3.61
C HIS A 34 0.92 11.98 3.43
N GLY A 35 -0.28 12.44 3.08
CA GLY A 35 -0.58 13.87 2.96
C GLY A 35 -0.09 14.50 1.67
N TYR A 36 0.36 13.69 0.71
CA TYR A 36 0.62 14.15 -0.65
C TYR A 36 -0.68 14.44 -1.40
N LEU A 37 -0.56 14.96 -2.61
CA LEU A 37 -1.65 15.54 -3.37
C LEU A 37 -2.91 14.65 -3.41
N LEU A 38 -2.77 13.39 -3.79
CA LEU A 38 -3.90 12.47 -3.90
C LEU A 38 -4.54 12.14 -2.54
N HIS A 39 -3.74 12.06 -1.47
CA HIS A 39 -4.26 11.91 -0.11
C HIS A 39 -5.08 13.15 0.31
N GLN A 40 -4.59 14.35 -0.05
CA GLN A 40 -5.30 15.59 0.27
C GLN A 40 -6.68 15.64 -0.38
N PHE A 41 -6.88 15.06 -1.56
CA PHE A 41 -8.18 14.99 -2.23
C PHE A 41 -9.17 14.06 -1.51
N ILE A 42 -8.72 12.92 -0.99
CA ILE A 42 -9.65 11.97 -0.36
C ILE A 42 -10.08 12.40 1.05
N SER A 43 -9.20 13.11 1.77
CA SER A 43 -9.48 13.53 3.14
C SER A 43 -10.39 14.77 3.21
N PRO A 44 -11.48 14.75 4.00
CA PRO A 44 -12.31 15.92 4.26
C PRO A 44 -11.58 17.07 4.98
N VAL A 45 -10.52 16.75 5.72
CA VAL A 45 -9.74 17.75 6.48
C VAL A 45 -9.07 18.74 5.53
N THR A 46 -8.51 18.22 4.44
CA THR A 46 -7.75 18.98 3.44
C THR A 46 -8.58 19.36 2.22
N ASN A 47 -9.56 18.54 1.82
CA ASN A 47 -10.41 18.82 0.67
C ASN A 47 -11.77 19.41 1.07
N GLN A 48 -11.81 20.73 1.08
CA GLN A 48 -13.04 21.52 1.31
C GLN A 48 -13.60 22.10 0.00
N ARG A 49 -13.29 21.49 -1.15
CA ARG A 49 -13.83 21.92 -2.44
C ARG A 49 -15.34 21.75 -2.48
N LYS A 50 -16.00 22.61 -3.26
CA LYS A 50 -17.46 22.61 -3.48
C LYS A 50 -17.87 22.15 -4.89
N ASP A 51 -16.90 21.72 -5.69
CA ASP A 51 -17.13 21.23 -7.04
C ASP A 51 -17.21 19.70 -7.07
N LYS A 52 -17.18 19.12 -8.29
CA LYS A 52 -17.26 17.66 -8.50
C LYS A 52 -16.13 16.84 -7.87
N TYR A 53 -15.09 17.48 -7.32
CA TYR A 53 -13.95 16.82 -6.67
C TYR A 53 -13.93 16.98 -5.15
N GLY A 54 -14.95 17.58 -4.51
CA GLY A 54 -15.05 17.67 -3.05
C GLY A 54 -16.46 17.50 -2.50
N GLY A 55 -16.59 17.62 -1.18
CA GLY A 55 -17.86 17.47 -0.47
C GLY A 55 -18.20 16.02 -0.14
N SER A 56 -18.79 15.26 -1.07
CA SER A 56 -19.17 13.86 -0.81
C SER A 56 -17.97 12.90 -0.90
N PHE A 57 -18.14 11.68 -0.38
CA PHE A 57 -17.15 10.61 -0.55
C PHE A 57 -16.85 10.36 -2.03
N GLU A 58 -17.90 10.22 -2.85
CA GLU A 58 -17.82 9.91 -4.28
C GLU A 58 -17.07 11.00 -5.05
N ASN A 59 -17.26 12.26 -4.67
CA ASN A 59 -16.54 13.37 -5.27
C ASN A 59 -15.06 13.39 -4.85
N ARG A 60 -14.77 13.15 -3.56
CA ARG A 60 -13.38 13.16 -3.05
C ARG A 60 -12.52 12.05 -3.65
N ILE A 61 -13.09 10.87 -3.88
CA ILE A 61 -12.36 9.76 -4.52
C ILE A 61 -12.32 9.85 -6.05
N ARG A 62 -13.11 10.76 -6.66
CA ARG A 62 -13.26 10.83 -8.12
C ARG A 62 -11.93 10.89 -8.86
N LEU A 63 -11.02 11.75 -8.39
CA LEU A 63 -9.70 11.91 -9.00
C LEU A 63 -8.90 10.59 -8.93
N ILE A 64 -8.98 9.86 -7.82
CA ILE A 64 -8.29 8.57 -7.70
C ILE A 64 -8.83 7.57 -8.72
N LEU A 65 -10.16 7.50 -8.88
CA LEU A 65 -10.77 6.61 -9.87
C LEU A 65 -10.43 7.01 -11.31
N GLU A 66 -10.35 8.32 -11.60
CA GLU A 66 -9.92 8.85 -12.90
C GLU A 66 -8.46 8.47 -13.20
N ILE A 67 -7.56 8.66 -12.24
CA ILE A 67 -6.13 8.31 -12.37
C ILE A 67 -5.93 6.80 -12.52
N VAL A 68 -6.55 5.99 -11.66
CA VAL A 68 -6.43 4.52 -11.71
C VAL A 68 -6.84 3.99 -13.07
N LYS A 69 -8.00 4.43 -13.59
CA LYS A 69 -8.47 4.02 -14.92
C LYS A 69 -7.52 4.44 -16.03
N ALA A 70 -7.03 5.68 -15.99
CA ALA A 70 -6.16 6.21 -17.02
C ALA A 70 -4.78 5.54 -17.01
N VAL A 71 -4.18 5.37 -15.83
CA VAL A 71 -2.89 4.68 -15.66
C VAL A 71 -3.02 3.21 -16.06
N ARG A 72 -4.07 2.50 -15.60
CA ARG A 72 -4.29 1.10 -15.95
C ARG A 72 -4.33 0.88 -17.46
N ALA A 73 -4.96 1.80 -18.20
CA ALA A 73 -5.06 1.74 -19.66
C ALA A 73 -3.72 2.06 -20.38
N ALA A 74 -2.77 2.67 -19.69
CA ALA A 74 -1.48 3.10 -20.25
C ALA A 74 -0.35 2.08 -20.02
N ILE A 75 -0.56 1.08 -19.17
CA ILE A 75 0.43 0.06 -18.84
C ILE A 75 -0.04 -1.34 -19.31
N PRO A 76 0.87 -2.29 -19.62
CA PRO A 76 0.49 -3.64 -20.04
C PRO A 76 -0.34 -4.37 -18.99
N ASP A 77 -1.31 -5.20 -19.40
CA ASP A 77 -2.15 -5.98 -18.48
C ASP A 77 -1.35 -6.89 -17.53
N SER A 78 -0.16 -7.31 -17.95
CA SER A 78 0.74 -8.14 -17.14
C SER A 78 1.51 -7.35 -16.06
N MET A 79 1.51 -6.03 -16.13
CA MET A 79 2.21 -5.16 -15.17
C MET A 79 1.29 -4.90 -13.97
N PRO A 80 1.68 -5.27 -12.73
CA PRO A 80 0.88 -4.99 -11.55
C PRO A 80 0.71 -3.49 -11.31
N LEU A 81 -0.53 -3.08 -11.04
CA LEU A 81 -0.88 -1.73 -10.60
C LEU A 81 -1.15 -1.73 -9.10
N PHE A 82 -0.31 -1.01 -8.38
CA PHE A 82 -0.44 -0.82 -6.94
C PHE A 82 -1.14 0.51 -6.66
N VAL A 83 -1.92 0.55 -5.58
CA VAL A 83 -2.37 1.79 -4.95
C VAL A 83 -1.86 1.78 -3.51
N ARG A 84 -1.10 2.79 -3.12
CA ARG A 84 -0.73 3.00 -1.73
C ARG A 84 -1.68 3.98 -1.06
N ILE A 85 -2.21 3.63 0.10
CA ILE A 85 -3.18 4.47 0.81
C ILE A 85 -2.79 4.72 2.27
N SER A 86 -3.06 5.94 2.75
CA SER A 86 -3.15 6.18 4.19
C SER A 86 -4.55 5.78 4.63
N ALA A 87 -4.70 4.65 5.31
CA ALA A 87 -6.01 4.07 5.58
C ALA A 87 -6.87 4.84 6.59
N THR A 88 -6.24 5.71 7.38
CA THR A 88 -6.88 6.70 8.25
C THR A 88 -5.94 7.88 8.44
N ASP A 89 -6.52 9.07 8.59
CA ASP A 89 -5.80 10.28 9.00
C ASP A 89 -5.47 10.30 10.49
N TRP A 90 -6.10 9.44 11.30
CA TRP A 90 -6.08 9.45 12.77
C TRP A 90 -6.58 10.76 13.38
N MET A 91 -7.56 11.37 12.75
CA MET A 91 -8.09 12.68 13.12
C MET A 91 -9.50 12.59 13.74
N GLU A 92 -10.15 11.42 13.76
CA GLU A 92 -11.59 11.24 14.08
C GLU A 92 -12.02 11.88 15.41
N ASN A 93 -11.10 11.95 16.39
CA ASN A 93 -11.37 12.52 17.71
C ASN A 93 -11.01 14.01 17.86
N THR A 94 -10.39 14.62 16.84
CA THR A 94 -9.97 16.02 16.87
C THR A 94 -11.15 16.99 16.70
N PRO A 95 -11.07 18.22 17.26
CA PRO A 95 -12.10 19.25 17.03
C PRO A 95 -12.32 19.55 15.55
N LEU A 96 -11.24 19.52 14.76
CA LEU A 96 -11.28 19.78 13.32
C LEU A 96 -12.09 18.71 12.57
N ALA A 97 -11.80 17.43 12.81
CA ALA A 97 -12.52 16.33 12.17
C ALA A 97 -13.97 16.23 12.62
N LYS A 98 -14.30 16.60 13.86
CA LYS A 98 -15.70 16.67 14.30
C LYS A 98 -16.53 17.67 13.47
N LYS A 99 -15.88 18.69 12.89
CA LYS A 99 -16.53 19.68 12.01
C LYS A 99 -16.50 19.29 10.55
N LEU A 100 -15.37 18.76 10.06
CA LEU A 100 -15.13 18.54 8.63
C LEU A 100 -15.31 17.08 8.18
N GLY A 101 -15.28 16.14 9.12
CA GLY A 101 -15.03 14.71 8.85
C GLY A 101 -13.53 14.40 8.82
N SER A 102 -13.20 13.11 8.65
CA SER A 102 -11.84 12.60 8.49
C SER A 102 -11.83 11.49 7.45
N TRP A 103 -10.69 11.23 6.81
CA TRP A 103 -10.50 9.95 6.15
C TRP A 103 -10.30 8.88 7.23
N ASP A 104 -11.16 7.88 7.24
CA ASP A 104 -11.22 6.83 8.25
C ASP A 104 -11.16 5.42 7.62
N VAL A 105 -11.01 4.40 8.46
CA VAL A 105 -10.93 3.00 8.00
C VAL A 105 -12.20 2.58 7.21
N PRO A 106 -13.43 2.92 7.63
CA PRO A 106 -14.63 2.67 6.81
C PRO A 106 -14.55 3.29 5.41
N SER A 107 -14.05 4.53 5.27
CA SER A 107 -13.85 5.18 3.97
C SER A 107 -12.82 4.43 3.11
N THR A 108 -11.73 3.95 3.72
CA THR A 108 -10.74 3.11 3.05
C THR A 108 -11.36 1.80 2.55
N ILE A 109 -12.16 1.10 3.35
CA ILE A 109 -12.85 -0.13 2.94
C ILE A 109 -13.80 0.15 1.76
N ARG A 110 -14.56 1.25 1.81
CA ARG A 110 -15.45 1.66 0.71
C ARG A 110 -14.68 1.90 -0.58
N LEU A 111 -13.53 2.56 -0.52
CA LEU A 111 -12.68 2.78 -1.71
C LEU A 111 -12.06 1.46 -2.18
N ALA A 112 -11.52 0.66 -1.28
CA ALA A 112 -10.90 -0.63 -1.57
C ALA A 112 -11.86 -1.57 -2.32
N LYS A 113 -13.14 -1.58 -1.95
CA LYS A 113 -14.18 -2.36 -2.66
C LYS A 113 -14.38 -1.93 -4.12
N LEU A 114 -13.96 -0.74 -4.54
CA LEU A 114 -14.08 -0.27 -5.93
C LEU A 114 -12.84 -0.59 -6.79
N LEU A 115 -11.66 -0.68 -6.17
CA LEU A 115 -10.38 -0.78 -6.88
C LEU A 115 -10.19 -2.04 -7.73
N PRO A 116 -10.65 -3.26 -7.32
CA PRO A 116 -10.49 -4.46 -8.13
C PRO A 116 -11.16 -4.34 -9.51
N ASP A 117 -12.35 -3.73 -9.57
CA ASP A 117 -13.11 -3.56 -10.82
C ASP A 117 -12.43 -2.56 -11.78
N LEU A 118 -11.45 -1.80 -11.28
CA LEU A 118 -10.67 -0.85 -12.05
C LEU A 118 -9.29 -1.40 -12.46
N GLY A 119 -8.99 -2.66 -12.14
CA GLY A 119 -7.72 -3.30 -12.48
C GLY A 119 -6.56 -2.95 -11.54
N VAL A 120 -6.85 -2.58 -10.29
CA VAL A 120 -5.82 -2.51 -9.25
C VAL A 120 -5.54 -3.90 -8.72
N ASP A 121 -4.27 -4.27 -8.72
CA ASP A 121 -3.82 -5.62 -8.33
C ASP A 121 -3.46 -5.68 -6.84
N VAL A 122 -2.90 -4.59 -6.30
CA VAL A 122 -2.41 -4.52 -4.93
C VAL A 122 -2.82 -3.22 -4.24
N LEU A 123 -3.30 -3.34 -2.99
CA LEU A 123 -3.46 -2.20 -2.08
C LEU A 123 -2.37 -2.23 -1.00
N ASP A 124 -1.41 -1.29 -1.06
CA ASP A 124 -0.37 -1.10 -0.04
C ASP A 124 -0.90 -0.20 1.08
N VAL A 125 -1.19 -0.80 2.24
CA VAL A 125 -1.88 -0.13 3.34
C VAL A 125 -0.87 0.51 4.31
N SER A 126 -0.88 1.84 4.34
CA SER A 126 -0.18 2.69 5.30
C SER A 126 -1.20 3.50 6.12
N SER A 127 -0.78 4.58 6.78
CA SER A 127 -1.68 5.51 7.49
C SER A 127 -1.03 6.88 7.69
N ALA A 128 -1.82 7.84 8.18
CA ALA A 128 -1.39 9.17 8.63
C ALA A 128 -0.76 10.08 7.55
N GLY A 129 -0.13 11.16 8.01
CA GLY A 129 0.66 12.11 7.21
C GLY A 129 -0.09 13.34 6.69
N ASN A 130 -1.42 13.39 6.84
CA ASN A 130 -2.21 14.49 6.29
C ASN A 130 -2.24 15.77 7.14
N HIS A 131 -2.16 15.63 8.47
CA HIS A 131 -2.31 16.76 9.38
C HIS A 131 -1.47 16.57 10.66
N PRO A 132 -0.84 17.63 11.20
CA PRO A 132 0.00 17.52 12.40
C PRO A 132 -0.75 17.17 13.69
N GLU A 133 -2.07 17.42 13.75
CA GLU A 133 -2.91 17.04 14.89
C GLU A 133 -3.31 15.55 14.92
N ALA A 134 -2.85 14.75 13.95
CA ALA A 134 -3.17 13.34 13.86
C ALA A 134 -2.74 12.59 15.13
N ALA A 135 -3.72 12.01 15.83
CA ALA A 135 -3.56 11.36 17.13
C ALA A 135 -3.11 9.89 16.98
N HIS A 136 -1.98 9.67 16.30
CA HIS A 136 -1.39 8.35 16.12
C HIS A 136 -0.15 8.17 16.98
N ASN A 137 0.01 6.96 17.54
CA ASN A 137 1.24 6.58 18.23
C ASN A 137 2.23 6.01 17.21
N VAL A 138 3.33 6.72 16.98
CA VAL A 138 4.37 6.28 16.03
C VAL A 138 4.97 4.91 16.37
N PHE A 139 4.95 4.51 17.65
CA PHE A 139 5.50 3.24 18.13
C PHE A 139 4.55 2.04 18.01
N ASP A 140 3.27 2.26 17.71
CA ASP A 140 2.27 1.20 17.48
C ASP A 140 1.75 1.20 16.02
N ALA A 141 2.21 2.16 15.21
CA ALA A 141 1.68 2.42 13.89
C ALA A 141 1.74 1.19 12.97
N GLY A 142 2.82 0.40 13.04
CA GLY A 142 2.97 -0.82 12.23
C GLY A 142 1.96 -1.91 12.57
N LYS A 143 1.72 -2.15 13.86
CA LYS A 143 0.70 -3.12 14.30
C LYS A 143 -0.70 -2.67 13.88
N GLN A 144 -1.00 -1.37 14.02
CA GLN A 144 -2.28 -0.82 13.60
C GLN A 144 -2.46 -0.89 12.08
N GLN A 145 -1.41 -0.60 11.30
CA GLN A 145 -1.43 -0.73 9.83
C GLN A 145 -1.72 -2.18 9.41
N ALA A 146 -1.06 -3.17 10.02
CA ALA A 146 -1.32 -4.59 9.78
C ALA A 146 -2.76 -4.99 10.08
N ALA A 147 -3.28 -4.62 11.26
CA ALA A 147 -4.66 -4.92 11.64
C ALA A 147 -5.68 -4.27 10.68
N ILE A 148 -5.45 -3.03 10.25
CA ILE A 148 -6.30 -2.34 9.27
C ILE A 148 -6.22 -3.06 7.91
N ALA A 149 -5.03 -3.43 7.45
CA ALA A 149 -4.84 -4.15 6.19
C ALA A 149 -5.57 -5.50 6.20
N ALA A 150 -5.42 -6.29 7.27
CA ALA A 150 -6.14 -7.54 7.46
C ALA A 150 -7.66 -7.34 7.45
N LYS A 151 -8.16 -6.27 8.09
CA LYS A 151 -9.59 -5.93 8.06
C LYS A 151 -10.07 -5.58 6.66
N VAL A 152 -9.29 -4.82 5.88
CA VAL A 152 -9.63 -4.52 4.47
C VAL A 152 -9.68 -5.79 3.63
N LYS A 153 -8.75 -6.72 3.85
CA LYS A 153 -8.73 -8.03 3.18
C LYS A 153 -9.99 -8.84 3.48
N GLU A 154 -10.34 -9.00 4.75
CA GLU A 154 -11.57 -9.69 5.20
C GLU A 154 -12.81 -9.10 4.51
N GLU A 155 -12.96 -7.77 4.54
CA GLU A 155 -14.11 -7.06 3.96
C GLU A 155 -14.22 -7.21 2.43
N LEU A 156 -13.11 -7.42 1.73
CA LEU A 156 -13.11 -7.71 0.30
C LEU A 156 -13.52 -9.16 0.03
N GLU A 157 -12.99 -10.10 0.79
CA GLU A 157 -13.31 -11.52 0.69
C GLU A 157 -14.81 -11.77 0.98
N GLU A 158 -15.39 -11.08 1.97
CA GLU A 158 -16.83 -11.14 2.30
C GLU A 158 -17.73 -10.72 1.14
N VAL A 159 -17.31 -9.75 0.32
CA VAL A 159 -18.06 -9.29 -0.86
C VAL A 159 -17.64 -9.99 -2.15
N GLY A 160 -16.83 -11.06 -2.06
CA GLY A 160 -16.39 -11.85 -3.19
C GLY A 160 -15.39 -11.14 -4.11
N LYS A 161 -14.69 -10.11 -3.62
CA LYS A 161 -13.66 -9.39 -4.36
C LYS A 161 -12.28 -9.87 -3.97
N ARG A 162 -11.37 -9.91 -4.96
CA ARG A 162 -9.99 -10.34 -4.77
C ARG A 162 -9.04 -9.24 -5.23
N MET A 163 -8.13 -8.87 -4.34
CA MET A 163 -7.01 -7.95 -4.55
C MET A 163 -5.96 -8.32 -3.52
N ILE A 164 -4.67 -8.26 -3.88
CA ILE A 164 -3.59 -8.53 -2.93
C ILE A 164 -3.56 -7.37 -1.95
N ILE A 165 -3.56 -7.68 -0.64
CA ILE A 165 -3.47 -6.67 0.39
C ILE A 165 -2.08 -6.70 1.01
N GLY A 166 -1.38 -5.57 0.92
CA GLY A 166 -0.07 -5.34 1.53
C GLY A 166 -0.18 -4.53 2.82
N THR A 167 0.74 -4.77 3.75
CA THR A 167 0.93 -3.89 4.92
C THR A 167 2.38 -3.42 5.03
N VAL A 168 2.57 -2.33 5.76
CA VAL A 168 3.86 -1.72 6.06
C VAL A 168 3.93 -1.38 7.56
N GLY A 169 5.10 -0.96 8.01
CA GLY A 169 5.28 -0.31 9.30
C GLY A 169 5.97 -1.20 10.31
N GLU A 170 7.17 -0.77 10.71
CA GLU A 170 7.94 -1.36 11.81
C GLU A 170 8.21 -2.87 11.71
N ILE A 171 8.15 -3.42 10.50
CA ILE A 171 8.57 -4.78 10.20
C ILE A 171 10.09 -4.83 10.21
N THR A 172 10.66 -5.44 11.24
CA THR A 172 12.12 -5.39 11.51
C THR A 172 12.77 -6.75 11.71
N ASN A 173 11.98 -7.81 11.94
CA ASN A 173 12.49 -9.16 12.16
C ASN A 173 11.70 -10.20 11.37
N ALA A 174 12.32 -11.36 11.15
CA ALA A 174 11.79 -12.41 10.28
C ALA A 174 10.52 -13.07 10.83
N VAL A 175 10.42 -13.24 12.14
CA VAL A 175 9.26 -13.84 12.80
C VAL A 175 8.02 -12.96 12.62
N GLN A 176 8.14 -11.66 12.87
CA GLN A 176 7.07 -10.69 12.61
C GLN A 176 6.65 -10.69 11.14
N ALA A 177 7.62 -10.68 10.22
CA ALA A 177 7.35 -10.73 8.79
C ALA A 177 6.56 -12.00 8.39
N ARG A 178 7.00 -13.18 8.85
CA ARG A 178 6.30 -14.45 8.64
C ARG A 178 4.89 -14.40 9.20
N ASP A 179 4.75 -13.97 10.46
CA ASP A 179 3.48 -13.99 11.18
C ASP A 179 2.44 -13.03 10.60
N LEU A 180 2.82 -12.12 9.68
CA LEU A 180 1.88 -11.28 8.94
C LEU A 180 1.34 -11.93 7.66
N VAL A 181 2.07 -12.87 7.06
CA VAL A 181 1.70 -13.47 5.77
C VAL A 181 1.32 -14.95 5.86
N GLN A 182 1.69 -15.61 6.95
CA GLN A 182 1.44 -17.03 7.16
C GLN A 182 -0.06 -17.31 7.30
N GLU A 183 -0.49 -18.44 6.75
CA GLU A 183 -1.85 -18.94 6.96
C GLU A 183 -2.14 -19.17 8.45
N GLY A 184 -3.32 -18.73 8.92
CA GLY A 184 -3.70 -18.78 10.33
C GLY A 184 -3.20 -17.61 11.18
N ALA A 185 -2.46 -16.66 10.61
CA ALA A 185 -2.13 -15.41 11.28
C ALA A 185 -3.37 -14.58 11.62
N ALA A 186 -3.34 -13.89 12.77
CA ALA A 186 -4.45 -13.04 13.22
C ALA A 186 -4.66 -11.83 12.29
N ASP A 187 -3.58 -11.13 11.96
CA ASP A 187 -3.58 -9.97 11.06
C ASP A 187 -3.03 -10.36 9.67
N ARG A 188 -3.55 -11.45 9.10
CA ARG A 188 -3.04 -12.01 7.84
C ARG A 188 -3.23 -11.03 6.68
N VAL A 189 -2.14 -10.79 5.95
CA VAL A 189 -2.10 -10.08 4.68
C VAL A 189 -1.40 -10.94 3.61
N ASP A 190 -1.38 -10.48 2.36
CA ASP A 190 -0.77 -11.20 1.24
C ASP A 190 0.69 -10.77 0.98
N LEU A 191 1.03 -9.55 1.36
CA LEU A 191 2.33 -8.93 1.10
C LEU A 191 2.78 -8.04 2.27
N ILE A 192 4.09 -7.94 2.47
CA ILE A 192 4.68 -6.98 3.40
C ILE A 192 5.65 -6.05 2.67
N SER A 193 5.58 -4.78 3.02
CA SER A 193 6.50 -3.73 2.58
C SER A 193 7.46 -3.40 3.72
N VAL A 194 8.77 -3.43 3.44
CA VAL A 194 9.81 -3.20 4.44
C VAL A 194 10.66 -1.99 4.02
N GLY A 195 10.76 -0.99 4.90
CA GLY A 195 11.50 0.24 4.63
C GLY A 195 12.81 0.34 5.41
N ARG A 196 12.74 0.94 6.60
CA ARG A 196 13.91 1.25 7.46
C ARG A 196 14.81 0.04 7.75
N GLN A 197 14.29 -1.18 7.75
CA GLN A 197 15.11 -2.37 7.98
C GLN A 197 16.07 -2.65 6.81
N PHE A 198 15.64 -2.48 5.56
CA PHE A 198 16.54 -2.63 4.40
C PHE A 198 17.64 -1.56 4.36
N LEU A 199 17.36 -0.36 4.86
CA LEU A 199 18.38 0.70 4.99
C LEU A 199 19.46 0.33 6.02
N LYS A 200 19.08 -0.36 7.10
CA LYS A 200 20.00 -0.83 8.13
C LYS A 200 20.73 -2.10 7.71
N GLU A 201 20.05 -2.99 7.01
CA GLU A 201 20.52 -4.33 6.67
C GLU A 201 20.07 -4.72 5.25
N PRO A 202 20.86 -4.40 4.20
CA PRO A 202 20.48 -4.72 2.82
C PRO A 202 20.34 -6.23 2.54
N GLY A 203 21.06 -7.06 3.28
CA GLY A 203 20.98 -8.52 3.21
C GLY A 203 19.83 -9.15 4.01
N TRP A 204 18.88 -8.35 4.50
CA TRP A 204 17.85 -8.78 5.45
C TRP A 204 17.02 -9.97 4.96
N VAL A 205 16.71 -10.08 3.67
CA VAL A 205 15.96 -11.22 3.11
C VAL A 205 16.69 -12.55 3.34
N LEU A 206 18.00 -12.59 3.07
CA LEU A 206 18.81 -13.81 3.23
C LEU A 206 18.93 -14.20 4.70
N LYS A 207 19.08 -13.19 5.58
CA LYS A 207 19.08 -13.41 7.02
C LYS A 207 17.73 -13.91 7.52
N ALA A 208 16.63 -13.32 7.07
CA ALA A 208 15.29 -13.76 7.44
C ALA A 208 15.02 -15.20 6.99
N ALA A 209 15.45 -15.56 5.78
CA ALA A 209 15.39 -16.94 5.28
C ALA A 209 16.17 -17.90 6.18
N GLN A 210 17.40 -17.53 6.57
CA GLN A 210 18.21 -18.32 7.49
C GLN A 210 17.57 -18.46 8.87
N GLU A 211 17.03 -17.38 9.46
CA GLU A 211 16.36 -17.38 10.76
C GLU A 211 15.11 -18.25 10.78
N LEU A 212 14.37 -18.27 9.67
CA LEU A 212 13.15 -19.06 9.51
C LEU A 212 13.41 -20.48 9.01
N GLY A 213 14.65 -20.83 8.69
CA GLY A 213 15.01 -22.14 8.14
C GLY A 213 14.44 -22.40 6.74
N VAL A 214 14.30 -21.36 5.92
CA VAL A 214 13.76 -21.44 4.55
C VAL A 214 14.92 -21.41 3.56
N ASP A 215 14.97 -22.39 2.66
CA ASP A 215 15.92 -22.39 1.56
C ASP A 215 15.50 -21.37 0.48
N VAL A 216 16.45 -20.50 0.12
CA VAL A 216 16.28 -19.47 -0.92
C VAL A 216 17.42 -19.53 -1.92
N ALA A 217 17.20 -18.96 -3.11
CA ALA A 217 18.28 -18.77 -4.07
C ALA A 217 19.29 -17.75 -3.53
N TRP A 218 20.55 -18.17 -3.40
CA TRP A 218 21.65 -17.29 -3.01
C TRP A 218 22.30 -16.69 -4.26
N PRO A 219 22.73 -15.41 -4.22
CA PRO A 219 23.59 -14.88 -5.27
C PRO A 219 24.86 -15.73 -5.38
N GLN A 220 25.22 -16.12 -6.61
CA GLN A 220 26.29 -17.10 -6.87
C GLN A 220 27.60 -16.74 -6.16
N PHE A 221 27.96 -15.46 -6.12
CA PHE A 221 29.22 -14.95 -5.54
C PHE A 221 29.29 -14.98 -3.99
N ILE A 222 28.15 -15.09 -3.28
CA ILE A 222 28.12 -15.32 -1.83
C ILE A 222 27.62 -16.72 -1.45
N SER A 223 27.18 -17.50 -2.44
CA SER A 223 26.85 -18.91 -2.22
C SER A 223 28.14 -19.70 -1.95
N ARG A 224 28.18 -20.44 -0.83
CA ARG A 224 29.22 -21.47 -0.66
C ARG A 224 28.75 -22.71 -1.43
N PRO A 225 29.65 -23.43 -2.12
CA PRO A 225 29.30 -24.73 -2.68
C PRO A 225 28.69 -25.56 -1.56
N GLN A 226 27.44 -26.02 -1.75
CA GLN A 226 26.90 -27.03 -0.86
C GLN A 226 27.79 -28.26 -1.06
N ILE A 227 28.65 -28.55 -0.08
CA ILE A 227 29.37 -29.82 -0.04
C ILE A 227 28.27 -30.86 0.13
N SER A 228 27.88 -31.47 -0.99
CA SER A 228 26.97 -32.59 -1.01
C SER A 228 27.46 -33.62 0.02
N GLN A 229 26.65 -33.90 1.04
CA GLN A 229 26.93 -34.94 2.04
C GLN A 229 26.81 -36.35 1.43
N THR A 230 27.47 -36.61 0.29
CA THR A 230 27.52 -37.94 -0.34
C THR A 230 28.74 -38.75 0.13
N LEU A 231 29.38 -38.40 1.25
CA LEU A 231 30.53 -39.13 1.76
C LEU A 231 30.44 -39.37 3.27
N THR A 232 29.70 -40.40 3.68
CA THR A 232 30.15 -41.40 4.68
C THR A 232 29.09 -42.50 4.89
N LYS A 233 29.05 -43.46 3.97
CA LYS A 233 28.78 -44.88 4.27
C LYS A 233 29.73 -45.73 3.43
N LEU A 234 30.97 -45.83 3.90
CA LEU A 234 31.88 -46.93 3.59
C LEU A 234 32.24 -47.58 4.92
#